data_AF-M5CHI1-F1
#
_entry.id   AF-M5CHI1-F1
#
_cell.length_a   1.000
_cell.length_b   1.000
_cell.length_c   1.000
_cell.angle_alpha   90.00
_cell.angle_beta   90.00
_cell.angle_gamma   90.00
#
_symmetry.space_group_name_H-M   'P 1'
#
loop_
_entity.id
_entity.type
_entity.pdbx_description
1 polymer ?
#
loop_
_entity_poly.entity_id
_entity_poly.type
_entity_poly.pdbx_seq_one_letter_code
_entity_poly.pdbx_strand_id
1 'polypeptide(L)'
;MYWSRPSQAAHSSLPKYRSSALLKLRTFDGPPNPSPVIQSKKKVIQAAKDAGLPFAALSNGGFPEYCFIPLNRPIGYNFAEKKVTIWGDGNAKNSWTTVHSVADWLANVLKSVPISQLENKHLLIQGTVATANEVIKLWEQKHGAKLEVDYHPTKELDDRVNASADDFLAILLQEWASGRGELGGKDNGLYPEWKPDTIESIL
;
A
#
# COMPACT_ATOMS: atom_id res chain seq x y z
N MET A 1 37.51 41.37 15.15
CA MET A 1 36.25 41.89 14.57
C MET A 1 35.93 41.04 13.35
N TYR A 2 35.29 39.88 13.46
CA TYR A 2 33.88 39.56 13.77
C TYR A 2 32.86 39.96 12.67
N TRP A 3 32.07 38.95 12.28
CA TRP A 3 30.85 38.89 11.47
C TRP A 3 30.95 38.79 9.94
N SER A 4 30.20 37.95 9.22
CA SER A 4 29.52 36.64 9.41
C SER A 4 28.73 36.38 8.12
N ARG A 5 28.67 35.14 7.63
CA ARG A 5 27.75 34.74 6.56
C ARG A 5 26.31 34.67 7.09
N PRO A 6 25.27 35.04 6.32
CA PRO A 6 23.91 34.69 6.68
C PRO A 6 23.66 33.21 6.35
N SER A 7 23.34 32.43 7.38
CA SER A 7 22.62 31.17 7.25
C SER A 7 21.14 31.46 7.00
N GLN A 8 20.52 30.82 6.02
CA GLN A 8 19.09 30.53 6.07
C GLN A 8 18.90 29.03 5.95
N ALA A 9 18.75 28.40 7.12
CA ALA A 9 18.10 27.11 7.23
C ALA A 9 16.61 27.31 6.94
N ALA A 10 16.15 26.85 5.79
CA ALA A 10 14.73 26.67 5.54
C ALA A 10 14.30 25.36 6.19
N HIS A 11 13.82 25.42 7.43
CA HIS A 11 12.98 24.37 8.00
C HIS A 11 11.62 24.44 7.30
N SER A 12 11.42 23.64 6.25
CA SER A 12 10.07 23.38 5.73
C SER A 12 9.39 22.38 6.66
N SER A 13 8.56 22.89 7.56
CA SER A 13 7.63 22.06 8.34
C SER A 13 6.58 21.49 7.38
N LEU A 14 6.52 20.16 7.28
CA LEU A 14 5.46 19.49 6.51
C LEU A 14 4.11 19.72 7.20
N PRO A 15 3.03 20.06 6.47
CA PRO A 15 1.73 20.30 7.07
C PRO A 15 1.16 19.04 7.73
N LYS A 16 0.55 19.19 8.91
CA LYS A 16 -0.31 18.16 9.52
C LYS A 16 -1.58 18.00 8.66
N TYR A 17 -1.59 17.01 7.78
CA TYR A 17 -2.71 16.74 6.87
C TYR A 17 -3.87 16.01 7.57
N ARG A 18 -5.09 16.54 7.41
CA ARG A 18 -6.33 15.94 7.90
C ARG A 18 -6.79 14.77 6.99
N SER A 19 -7.37 13.74 7.61
CA SER A 19 -7.77 12.44 7.04
C SER A 19 -8.41 12.45 5.62
N SER A 20 -9.25 13.42 5.28
CA SER A 20 -9.92 13.45 3.97
C SER A 20 -9.03 13.90 2.79
N ALA A 21 -8.03 14.75 3.04
CA ALA A 21 -7.04 15.12 2.02
C ALA A 21 -6.06 13.96 1.74
N LEU A 22 -5.87 13.08 2.73
CA LEU A 22 -4.97 11.94 2.68
C LEU A 22 -5.54 10.76 1.88
N LEU A 23 -6.86 10.64 1.75
CA LEU A 23 -7.47 9.70 0.80
C LEU A 23 -7.10 10.06 -0.65
N LYS A 24 -6.93 11.36 -0.95
CA LYS A 24 -6.60 11.82 -2.30
C LYS A 24 -5.23 11.33 -2.73
N LEU A 25 -4.20 11.34 -1.86
CA LEU A 25 -2.82 10.88 -2.16
C LEU A 25 -2.72 9.44 -2.71
N ARG A 26 -3.72 8.61 -2.44
CA ARG A 26 -3.79 7.19 -2.84
C ARG A 26 -4.37 6.97 -4.24
N THR A 27 -5.02 7.98 -4.80
CA THR A 27 -5.67 7.91 -6.11
C THR A 27 -4.73 8.37 -7.22
N PHE A 28 -4.95 7.91 -8.46
CA PHE A 28 -4.22 8.47 -9.60
C PHE A 28 -4.53 9.96 -9.78
N ASP A 29 -5.71 10.40 -9.31
CA ASP A 29 -6.13 11.80 -9.23
C ASP A 29 -5.66 12.51 -7.93
N GLY A 30 -4.77 11.84 -7.18
CA GLY A 30 -4.17 12.35 -5.96
C GLY A 30 -3.04 13.34 -6.16
N PRO A 31 -2.63 14.06 -5.09
CA PRO A 31 -1.40 14.84 -5.13
C PRO A 31 -0.18 14.01 -5.56
N PRO A 32 0.92 14.66 -5.94
CA PRO A 32 2.15 13.99 -6.35
C PRO A 32 2.62 12.98 -5.30
N ASN A 33 2.93 11.77 -5.76
CA ASN A 33 3.53 10.71 -4.95
C ASN A 33 4.97 10.52 -5.48
N PRO A 34 6.00 10.51 -4.62
CA PRO A 34 7.39 10.42 -5.06
C PRO A 34 7.71 9.07 -5.73
N SER A 35 6.90 8.03 -5.52
CA SER A 35 7.12 6.70 -6.10
C SER A 35 7.19 6.72 -7.64
N PRO A 36 8.31 6.31 -8.25
CA PRO A 36 8.45 6.24 -9.70
C PRO A 36 7.44 5.25 -10.33
N VAL A 37 7.03 4.23 -9.59
CA VAL A 37 5.98 3.27 -9.99
C VAL A 37 4.62 3.96 -10.06
N ILE A 38 4.25 4.76 -9.06
CA ILE A 38 2.98 5.49 -9.07
C ILE A 38 2.99 6.56 -10.17
N GLN A 39 4.09 7.29 -10.33
CA GLN A 39 4.24 8.26 -11.42
C GLN A 39 4.07 7.61 -12.80
N SER A 40 4.67 6.45 -13.02
CA SER A 40 4.52 5.70 -14.28
C SER A 40 3.08 5.27 -14.54
N LYS A 41 2.37 4.78 -13.52
CA LYS A 41 0.94 4.44 -13.65
C LYS A 41 0.08 5.68 -13.96
N LYS A 42 0.37 6.83 -13.34
CA LYS A 42 -0.32 8.11 -13.66
C LYS A 42 -0.12 8.52 -15.11
N LYS A 43 1.09 8.34 -15.69
CA LYS A 43 1.36 8.61 -17.10
C LYS A 43 0.51 7.75 -18.05
N VAL A 44 0.32 6.46 -17.74
CA VAL A 44 -0.55 5.57 -18.55
C VAL A 44 -2.00 6.05 -18.55
N ILE A 45 -2.52 6.42 -17.37
CA ILE A 45 -3.89 6.95 -17.26
C ILE A 45 -4.03 8.29 -17.97
N GLN A 46 -3.03 9.18 -17.87
CA GLN A 46 -3.03 10.44 -18.60
C GLN A 46 -3.05 10.22 -20.12
N ALA A 47 -2.23 9.29 -20.62
CA ALA A 47 -2.21 8.95 -22.04
C ALA A 47 -3.57 8.41 -22.53
N ALA A 48 -4.26 7.59 -21.71
CA ALA A 48 -5.61 7.13 -22.02
C ALA A 48 -6.61 8.30 -22.09
N LYS A 49 -6.55 9.24 -21.13
CA LYS A 49 -7.38 10.45 -21.11
C LYS A 49 -7.13 11.32 -22.36
N ASP A 50 -5.87 11.57 -22.70
CA ASP A 50 -5.48 12.40 -23.86
C ASP A 50 -5.93 11.78 -25.20
N ALA A 51 -5.96 10.45 -25.27
CA ALA A 51 -6.44 9.70 -26.44
C ALA A 51 -7.97 9.51 -26.48
N GLY A 52 -8.71 9.98 -25.47
CA GLY A 52 -10.16 9.77 -25.36
C GLY A 52 -10.57 8.31 -25.13
N LEU A 53 -9.68 7.47 -24.58
CA LEU A 53 -9.94 6.07 -24.30
C LEU A 53 -10.55 5.88 -22.89
N PRO A 54 -11.64 5.12 -22.75
CA PRO A 54 -12.18 4.80 -21.44
C PRO A 54 -11.19 3.90 -20.67
N PHE A 55 -11.05 4.15 -19.37
CA PHE A 55 -10.22 3.32 -18.49
C PHE A 55 -10.97 3.00 -17.20
N ALA A 56 -10.55 1.94 -16.51
CA ALA A 56 -10.88 1.70 -15.11
C ALA A 56 -9.60 1.34 -14.39
N ALA A 57 -9.35 1.96 -13.24
CA ALA A 57 -8.18 1.68 -12.42
C ALA A 57 -8.61 0.96 -11.15
N LEU A 58 -7.85 -0.06 -10.72
CA LEU A 58 -8.14 -0.84 -9.51
C LEU A 58 -6.96 -0.75 -8.53
N SER A 59 -7.24 -0.42 -7.27
CA SER A 59 -6.34 -0.65 -6.14
C SER A 59 -6.93 -1.73 -5.23
N ASN A 60 -6.10 -2.68 -4.82
CA ASN A 60 -6.51 -3.86 -4.03
C ASN A 60 -5.66 -4.11 -2.76
N GLY A 61 -4.65 -3.28 -2.50
CA GLY A 61 -3.76 -3.42 -1.35
C GLY A 61 -2.55 -4.28 -1.68
N GLY A 62 -2.02 -4.97 -0.67
CA GLY A 62 -0.96 -5.96 -0.85
C GLY A 62 -1.52 -7.33 -1.22
N PHE A 63 -0.86 -8.01 -2.16
CA PHE A 63 -1.07 -9.42 -2.41
C PHE A 63 -0.28 -10.23 -1.38
N PRO A 64 -0.92 -10.86 -0.37
CA PRO A 64 -0.21 -11.61 0.66
C PRO A 64 0.69 -12.71 0.08
N GLU A 65 0.28 -13.33 -1.03
CA GLU A 65 1.06 -14.35 -1.73
C GLU A 65 2.41 -13.83 -2.20
N TYR A 66 2.53 -12.55 -2.57
CA TYR A 66 3.80 -11.94 -2.99
C TYR A 66 4.53 -11.23 -1.84
N CYS A 67 3.83 -10.85 -0.79
CA CYS A 67 4.39 -10.09 0.32
C CYS A 67 4.97 -10.98 1.44
N PHE A 68 4.48 -12.22 1.55
CA PHE A 68 4.89 -13.17 2.59
C PHE A 68 5.84 -14.27 2.10
N ILE A 69 6.19 -14.25 0.81
CA ILE A 69 7.20 -15.15 0.26
C ILE A 69 8.60 -14.54 0.32
N PRO A 70 9.62 -15.33 0.64
CA PRO A 70 11.01 -14.89 0.65
C PRO A 70 11.58 -14.82 -0.78
N LEU A 71 10.93 -14.07 -1.69
CA LEU A 71 11.42 -13.89 -3.07
C LEU A 71 12.38 -12.71 -3.16
N ASN A 72 13.63 -12.84 -2.69
CA ASN A 72 14.72 -11.86 -2.89
C ASN A 72 14.35 -10.35 -2.69
N ARG A 73 13.25 -10.08 -1.99
CA ARG A 73 12.62 -8.77 -1.81
C ARG A 73 12.41 -8.62 -0.30
N PRO A 74 13.18 -7.76 0.37
CA PRO A 74 13.12 -7.65 1.83
C PRO A 74 11.90 -6.81 2.26
N ILE A 75 10.70 -7.35 2.03
CA ILE A 75 9.45 -6.77 2.56
C ILE A 75 9.40 -6.93 4.09
N GLY A 76 10.10 -7.93 4.61
CA GLY A 76 10.29 -8.13 6.05
C GLY A 76 9.69 -9.42 6.59
N TYR A 77 8.90 -10.19 5.83
CA TYR A 77 8.29 -11.42 6.30
C TYR A 77 9.08 -12.66 5.83
N ASN A 78 10.03 -13.13 6.64
CA ASN A 78 10.73 -14.40 6.41
C ASN A 78 10.19 -15.48 7.35
N PHE A 79 8.96 -15.91 7.10
CA PHE A 79 8.29 -16.93 7.91
C PHE A 79 9.01 -18.30 7.88
N ALA A 80 9.71 -18.62 6.79
CA ALA A 80 10.50 -19.85 6.68
C ALA A 80 11.63 -19.91 7.73
N GLU A 81 12.29 -18.79 7.99
CA GLU A 81 13.32 -18.66 9.03
C GLU A 81 12.77 -18.20 10.38
N LYS A 82 11.44 -18.03 10.49
CA LYS A 82 10.77 -17.47 11.67
C LYS A 82 11.25 -16.07 12.05
N LYS A 83 11.64 -15.26 11.07
CA LYS A 83 12.14 -13.89 11.26
C LYS A 83 11.25 -12.89 10.57
N VAL A 84 10.88 -11.83 11.28
CA VAL A 84 10.09 -10.74 10.73
C VAL A 84 10.70 -9.39 11.07
N THR A 85 10.82 -8.52 10.07
CA THR A 85 11.17 -7.11 10.23
C THR A 85 9.91 -6.26 10.15
N ILE A 86 9.68 -5.42 11.16
CA ILE A 86 8.58 -4.45 11.21
C ILE A 86 9.16 -3.04 11.16
N TRP A 87 8.53 -2.17 10.37
CA TRP A 87 8.85 -0.74 10.35
C TRP A 87 7.82 0.05 11.16
N GLY A 88 8.30 0.88 12.09
CA GLY A 88 7.47 1.59 13.06
C GLY A 88 7.06 0.70 14.23
N ASP A 89 5.86 0.93 14.76
CA ASP A 89 5.33 0.19 15.92
C ASP A 89 4.52 -1.07 15.53
N GLY A 90 4.34 -1.30 14.23
CA GLY A 90 3.59 -2.44 13.69
C GLY A 90 2.08 -2.34 13.81
N ASN A 91 1.50 -1.21 14.26
CA ASN A 91 0.06 -1.05 14.52
C ASN A 91 -0.70 -0.32 13.39
N ALA A 92 0.01 0.09 12.34
CA ALA A 92 -0.60 0.68 11.16
C ALA A 92 -1.40 -0.35 10.36
N LYS A 93 -2.66 -0.03 10.02
CA LYS A 93 -3.54 -0.90 9.24
C LYS A 93 -3.19 -0.90 7.76
N ASN A 94 -3.22 -2.09 7.16
CA ASN A 94 -2.99 -2.31 5.73
C ASN A 94 -4.08 -3.22 5.14
N SER A 95 -4.45 -2.96 3.89
CA SER A 95 -5.37 -3.82 3.14
C SER A 95 -4.61 -4.94 2.44
N TRP A 96 -5.11 -6.16 2.59
CA TRP A 96 -4.58 -7.37 1.99
C TRP A 96 -5.68 -8.06 1.19
N THR A 97 -5.43 -8.40 -0.06
CA THR A 97 -6.40 -9.10 -0.91
C THR A 97 -5.68 -10.16 -1.71
N THR A 98 -6.13 -11.41 -1.64
CA THR A 98 -5.51 -12.52 -2.39
C THR A 98 -5.64 -12.30 -3.89
N VAL A 99 -4.70 -12.84 -4.67
CA VAL A 99 -4.74 -12.82 -6.14
C VAL A 99 -6.05 -13.43 -6.63
N HIS A 100 -6.45 -14.55 -6.02
CA HIS A 100 -7.72 -15.22 -6.31
C HIS A 100 -8.93 -14.30 -6.06
N SER A 101 -9.00 -13.65 -4.91
CA SER A 101 -10.11 -12.74 -4.57
C SER A 101 -10.20 -11.54 -5.51
N VAL A 102 -9.06 -10.98 -5.93
CA VAL A 102 -9.03 -9.88 -6.92
C VAL A 102 -9.55 -10.36 -8.27
N ALA A 103 -9.15 -11.56 -8.71
CA ALA A 103 -9.60 -12.13 -9.97
C ALA A 103 -11.11 -12.42 -9.96
N ASP A 104 -11.63 -13.00 -8.86
CA ASP A 104 -13.06 -13.26 -8.67
C ASP A 104 -13.89 -11.97 -8.72
N TRP A 105 -13.45 -10.94 -8.01
CA TRP A 105 -14.12 -9.63 -8.04
C TRP A 105 -14.12 -9.03 -9.45
N LEU A 106 -12.95 -9.01 -10.11
CA LEU A 106 -12.81 -8.47 -11.46
C LEU A 106 -13.72 -9.20 -12.46
N ALA A 107 -13.71 -10.53 -12.45
CA ALA A 107 -14.50 -11.34 -13.38
C ALA A 107 -16.01 -11.07 -13.22
N ASN A 108 -16.50 -10.98 -11.98
CA ASN A 108 -17.91 -10.75 -11.72
C ASN A 108 -18.33 -9.29 -11.99
N VAL A 109 -17.51 -8.31 -11.62
CA VAL A 109 -17.81 -6.89 -11.87
C VAL A 109 -17.79 -6.57 -13.35
N LEU A 110 -16.77 -7.00 -14.10
CA LEU A 110 -16.69 -6.75 -15.54
C LEU A 110 -17.80 -7.45 -16.33
N LYS A 111 -18.37 -8.53 -15.78
CA LYS A 111 -19.48 -9.26 -16.39
C LYS A 111 -20.85 -8.63 -16.10
N SER A 112 -21.04 -8.05 -14.92
CA SER A 112 -22.37 -7.69 -14.41
C SER A 112 -22.62 -6.18 -14.27
N VAL A 113 -21.57 -5.38 -14.13
CA VAL A 113 -21.69 -3.93 -13.92
C VAL A 113 -21.59 -3.22 -15.28
N PRO A 114 -22.53 -2.31 -15.62
CA PRO A 114 -22.46 -1.56 -16.86
C PRO A 114 -21.17 -0.74 -16.99
N ILE A 115 -20.59 -0.70 -18.20
CA ILE A 115 -19.35 0.05 -18.48
C ILE A 115 -19.45 1.52 -18.06
N SER A 116 -20.62 2.15 -18.22
CA SER A 116 -20.85 3.55 -17.82
C SER A 116 -20.68 3.80 -16.31
N GLN A 117 -20.75 2.75 -15.48
CA GLN A 117 -20.49 2.84 -14.04
C GLN A 117 -19.01 2.61 -13.70
N LEU A 118 -18.23 2.01 -14.61
CA LEU A 118 -16.82 1.66 -14.42
C LEU A 118 -15.87 2.63 -15.14
N GLU A 119 -16.32 3.26 -16.22
CA GLU A 119 -15.50 4.13 -17.05
C GLU A 119 -15.01 5.35 -16.26
N ASN A 120 -13.72 5.65 -16.44
CA ASN A 120 -12.99 6.72 -15.81
C ASN A 120 -13.07 6.68 -14.27
N LYS A 121 -13.25 5.49 -13.67
CA LYS A 121 -13.27 5.29 -12.23
C LYS A 121 -11.95 4.74 -11.69
N HIS A 122 -11.64 5.16 -10.47
CA HIS A 122 -10.66 4.49 -9.62
C HIS A 122 -11.39 3.71 -8.53
N LEU A 123 -11.38 2.39 -8.69
CA LEU A 123 -12.02 1.39 -7.85
C LEU A 123 -11.04 0.95 -6.75
N LEU A 124 -11.53 0.86 -5.52
CA LEU A 124 -10.80 0.51 -4.31
C LEU A 124 -11.48 -0.69 -3.66
N ILE A 125 -10.82 -1.84 -3.73
CA ILE A 125 -11.28 -3.06 -3.07
C ILE A 125 -10.32 -3.43 -1.93
N GLN A 126 -10.82 -4.17 -0.95
CA GLN A 126 -9.99 -4.77 0.09
C GLN A 126 -10.60 -6.08 0.59
N GLY A 127 -9.76 -7.08 0.83
CA GLY A 127 -10.11 -8.32 1.50
C GLY A 127 -10.01 -8.19 3.03
N THR A 128 -8.84 -8.55 3.57
CA THR A 128 -8.53 -8.45 5.00
C THR A 128 -7.88 -7.09 5.30
N VAL A 129 -8.24 -6.47 6.43
CA VAL A 129 -7.49 -5.34 6.99
C VAL A 129 -6.76 -5.82 8.23
N ALA A 130 -5.43 -5.71 8.23
CA ALA A 130 -4.59 -6.17 9.32
C ALA A 130 -3.33 -5.30 9.47
N THR A 131 -2.89 -5.17 10.71
CA THR A 131 -1.60 -4.60 11.12
C THR A 131 -0.50 -5.65 11.04
N ALA A 132 0.78 -5.25 11.03
CA ALA A 132 1.89 -6.20 11.02
C ALA A 132 1.89 -7.09 12.27
N ASN A 133 1.56 -6.52 13.43
CA ASN A 133 1.44 -7.25 14.69
C ASN A 133 0.31 -8.29 14.67
N GLU A 134 -0.81 -7.97 14.02
CA GLU A 134 -1.91 -8.94 13.83
C GLU A 134 -1.52 -10.07 12.89
N VAL A 135 -0.80 -9.78 11.80
CA VAL A 135 -0.28 -10.82 10.89
C VAL A 135 0.65 -11.78 11.63
N ILE A 136 1.58 -11.26 12.43
CA ILE A 136 2.47 -12.08 13.28
C ILE A 136 1.66 -12.95 14.22
N LYS A 137 0.69 -12.36 14.93
CA LYS A 137 -0.15 -13.09 15.87
C LYS A 137 -0.92 -14.23 15.19
N LEU A 138 -1.49 -13.99 14.01
CA LEU A 138 -2.18 -15.02 13.22
C LEU A 138 -1.22 -16.15 12.84
N TRP A 139 -0.02 -15.82 12.36
CA TRP A 139 0.99 -16.82 12.03
C TRP A 139 1.40 -17.64 13.26
N GLU A 140 1.71 -17.00 14.38
CA GLU A 140 2.13 -17.70 15.61
C GLU A 140 1.03 -18.62 16.17
N GLN A 141 -0.23 -18.19 16.09
CA GLN A 141 -1.38 -18.99 16.51
C GLN A 141 -1.57 -20.22 15.62
N LYS A 142 -1.46 -20.04 14.30
CA LYS A 142 -1.62 -21.12 13.32
C LYS A 142 -0.54 -22.19 13.44
N HIS A 143 0.71 -21.77 13.68
CA HIS A 143 1.88 -22.66 13.68
C HIS A 143 2.33 -23.10 15.07
N GLY A 144 1.76 -22.55 16.14
CA GLY A 144 2.16 -22.86 17.52
C GLY A 144 3.62 -22.52 17.81
N ALA A 145 4.19 -21.57 17.07
CA ALA A 145 5.60 -21.19 17.13
C ALA A 145 5.76 -19.67 17.27
N LYS A 146 6.87 -19.24 17.85
CA LYS A 146 7.20 -17.81 17.98
C LYS A 146 8.06 -17.32 16.83
N LEU A 147 7.80 -16.09 16.41
CA LEU A 147 8.63 -15.36 15.44
C LEU A 147 9.64 -14.49 16.19
N GLU A 148 10.86 -14.43 15.68
CA GLU A 148 11.82 -13.40 16.05
C GLU A 148 11.45 -12.11 15.29
N VAL A 149 11.10 -11.07 16.03
CA VAL A 149 10.60 -9.81 15.45
C VAL A 149 11.60 -8.69 15.71
N ASP A 150 12.09 -8.09 14.63
CA ASP A 150 13.00 -6.95 14.65
C ASP A 150 12.24 -5.67 14.24
N TYR A 151 12.27 -4.66 15.10
CA TYR A 151 11.55 -3.40 14.89
C TYR A 151 12.52 -2.30 14.48
N HIS A 152 12.29 -1.73 13.30
CA HIS A 152 13.06 -0.59 12.79
C HIS A 152 12.25 0.71 12.85
N PRO A 153 12.88 1.84 13.20
CA PRO A 153 12.22 3.15 13.21
C PRO A 153 11.82 3.59 11.80
N THR A 154 10.67 4.26 11.66
CA THR A 154 10.23 4.83 10.37
C THR A 154 11.21 5.85 9.80
N LYS A 155 12.02 6.48 10.66
CA LYS A 155 13.06 7.42 10.25
C LYS A 155 14.07 6.81 9.26
N GLU A 156 14.40 5.53 9.39
CA GLU A 156 15.29 4.85 8.45
C GLU A 156 14.68 4.75 7.05
N LEU A 157 13.36 4.56 6.96
CA LEU A 157 12.65 4.62 5.67
C LEU A 157 12.65 6.04 5.12
N ASP A 158 12.43 7.06 5.97
CA ASP A 158 12.50 8.46 5.55
C ASP A 158 13.88 8.81 4.96
N ASP A 159 14.95 8.38 5.63
CA ASP A 159 16.33 8.61 5.17
C ASP A 159 16.60 7.91 3.84
N ARG A 160 16.12 6.67 3.65
CA ARG A 160 16.23 5.93 2.38
C ARG A 160 15.47 6.60 1.24
N VAL A 161 14.22 7.03 1.48
CA VAL A 161 13.41 7.74 0.49
C VAL A 161 14.04 9.08 0.11
N ASN A 162 14.61 9.80 1.07
CA ASN A 162 15.31 11.06 0.82
C ASN A 162 16.64 10.86 0.07
N ALA A 163 17.35 9.75 0.31
CA ALA A 163 18.60 9.42 -0.37
C ALA A 163 18.37 8.97 -1.82
N SER A 164 17.28 8.25 -2.08
CA SER A 164 16.93 7.77 -3.42
C SER A 164 15.43 7.75 -3.63
N ALA A 165 14.95 8.60 -4.54
CA ALA A 165 13.56 8.56 -5.01
C ALA A 165 13.23 7.26 -5.77
N ASP A 166 14.24 6.49 -6.17
CA ASP A 166 14.09 5.20 -6.87
C ASP A 166 14.01 4.00 -5.91
N ASP A 167 14.18 4.18 -4.59
CA ASP A 167 13.98 3.13 -3.60
C ASP A 167 12.49 2.86 -3.40
N PHE A 168 11.89 2.18 -4.38
CA PHE A 168 10.50 1.79 -4.39
C PHE A 168 10.10 1.02 -3.12
N LEU A 169 11.00 0.18 -2.59
CA LEU A 169 10.71 -0.62 -1.43
C LEU A 169 10.63 0.23 -0.17
N ALA A 170 11.54 1.19 0.03
CA ALA A 170 11.44 2.14 1.14
C ALA A 170 10.14 2.96 1.07
N ILE A 171 9.77 3.43 -0.12
CA ILE A 171 8.53 4.19 -0.31
C ILE A 171 7.30 3.31 0.03
N LEU A 172 7.25 2.07 -0.45
CA LEU A 172 6.15 1.15 -0.15
C LEU A 172 6.04 0.86 1.36
N LEU A 173 7.16 0.55 2.01
CA LEU A 173 7.19 0.25 3.45
C LEU A 173 6.83 1.48 4.29
N GLN A 174 7.19 2.69 3.84
CA GLN A 174 6.81 3.95 4.49
C GLN A 174 5.29 4.19 4.40
N GLU A 175 4.68 3.89 3.26
CA GLU A 175 3.21 3.95 3.10
C GLU A 175 2.52 2.98 4.08
N TRP A 176 3.05 1.77 4.24
CA TRP A 176 2.49 0.78 5.17
C TRP A 176 2.68 1.16 6.63
N ALA A 177 3.89 1.58 7.03
CA ALA A 177 4.20 1.95 8.40
C ALA A 177 3.44 3.21 8.87
N SER A 178 3.04 4.07 7.94
CA SER A 178 2.26 5.29 8.23
C SER A 178 0.74 5.09 8.21
N GLY A 179 0.25 3.87 7.98
CA GLY A 179 -1.18 3.56 7.91
C GLY A 179 -1.85 4.00 6.60
N ARG A 180 -1.07 4.37 5.59
CA ARG A 180 -1.58 4.75 4.27
C ARG A 180 -1.86 3.54 3.36
N GLY A 181 -1.52 2.33 3.79
CA GLY A 181 -1.80 1.09 3.05
C GLY A 181 -3.22 0.53 3.18
N GLU A 182 -4.06 1.04 4.08
CA GLU A 182 -5.49 0.70 4.11
C GLU A 182 -6.25 1.43 2.98
N LEU A 183 -7.10 0.73 2.23
CA LEU A 183 -7.83 1.30 1.09
C LEU A 183 -9.28 1.69 1.42
N GLY A 184 -9.87 1.07 2.43
CA GLY A 184 -11.25 1.31 2.86
C GLY A 184 -12.32 0.51 2.09
N GLY A 185 -11.97 -0.15 0.97
CA GLY A 185 -12.85 -1.12 0.31
C GLY A 185 -14.20 -0.60 -0.19
N LYS A 186 -14.31 0.71 -0.48
CA LYS A 186 -15.60 1.35 -0.80
C LYS A 186 -16.33 0.71 -1.99
N ASP A 187 -15.58 0.09 -2.90
CA ASP A 187 -16.13 -0.50 -4.13
C ASP A 187 -16.37 -2.01 -4.01
N ASN A 188 -16.09 -2.63 -2.85
CA ASN A 188 -16.40 -4.05 -2.59
C ASN A 188 -17.85 -4.39 -2.99
N GLY A 189 -18.79 -3.47 -2.68
CA GLY A 189 -20.23 -3.64 -2.91
C GLY A 189 -20.68 -3.65 -4.38
N LEU A 190 -19.79 -3.39 -5.35
CA LEU A 190 -20.11 -3.62 -6.77
C LEU A 190 -20.32 -5.11 -7.08
N TYR A 191 -19.82 -5.99 -6.21
CA TYR A 191 -20.13 -7.42 -6.20
C TYR A 191 -20.59 -7.83 -4.79
N PRO A 192 -21.90 -7.76 -4.48
CA PRO A 192 -22.42 -8.00 -3.12
C PRO A 192 -22.15 -9.40 -2.56
N GLU A 193 -22.00 -10.41 -3.43
CA GLU A 193 -21.67 -11.78 -3.02
C GLU A 193 -20.17 -12.02 -2.88
N TRP A 194 -19.33 -11.00 -3.08
CA TRP A 194 -17.88 -11.14 -2.98
C TRP A 194 -17.47 -11.56 -1.57
N LYS A 195 -16.80 -12.71 -1.49
CA LYS A 195 -16.27 -13.29 -0.25
C LYS A 195 -14.77 -13.47 -0.43
N PRO A 196 -13.97 -12.43 -0.17
CA PRO A 196 -12.53 -12.54 -0.33
C PRO A 196 -11.95 -13.54 0.67
N ASP A 197 -10.93 -14.27 0.22
CA ASP A 197 -10.14 -15.15 1.07
C ASP A 197 -9.50 -14.37 2.22
N THR A 198 -9.41 -15.01 3.39
CA THR A 198 -8.74 -14.44 4.55
C THR A 198 -7.23 -14.47 4.36
N ILE A 199 -6.51 -13.48 4.92
CA ILE A 199 -5.05 -13.51 4.92
C ILE A 199 -4.45 -14.76 5.57
N GLU A 200 -5.14 -15.35 6.55
CA GLU A 200 -4.75 -16.57 7.24
C GLU A 200 -4.65 -17.79 6.30
N SER A 201 -5.35 -17.80 5.16
CA SER A 201 -5.23 -18.90 4.19
C SER A 201 -3.87 -18.95 3.49
N ILE A 202 -3.09 -17.87 3.59
CA ILE A 202 -1.76 -17.73 2.96
C ILE A 202 -0.62 -17.92 3.98
N LEU A 203 -0.87 -17.63 5.26
CA LEU A 203 0.10 -17.80 6.36
C LEU A 203 0.37 -19.27 6.69
#